data_AF-A0A537D1E9-F1
#
_entry.id   AF-A0A537D1E9-F1
#
_cell.length_a   1.000
_cell.length_b   1.000
_cell.length_c   1.000
_cell.angle_alpha   90.00
_cell.angle_beta   90.00
_cell.angle_gamma   90.00
#
_symmetry.space_group_name_H-M   'P 1'
#
loop_
_entity.id
_entity.type
_entity.pdbx_description
1 polymer ?
#
loop_
_entity_poly.entity_id
_entity_poly.type
_entity_poly.pdbx_seq_one_letter_code
_entity_poly.pdbx_strand_id
1 'polypeptide(L)'
;MNLKGTKTHENLKAAFAGESQANRRYLYFASKADVEGQNDVAAVFRSTAEGETGHAHGHLDYLAAVGDPVTELPIGKTRENLKSAIAGETHEYTDMYPGMA
;
A
#
# COMPACT_ATOMS: atom_id res chain seq x y z
N MET A 1 5.04 2.29 -24.40
CA MET A 1 4.49 3.55 -23.84
C MET A 1 5.28 3.86 -22.57
N ASN A 2 5.70 5.11 -22.37
CA ASN A 2 6.37 5.52 -21.13
C ASN A 2 5.30 5.84 -20.07
N LEU A 3 5.27 5.11 -18.95
CA LEU A 3 4.27 5.29 -17.91
C LEU A 3 4.59 6.52 -17.03
N LYS A 4 5.87 6.80 -16.78
CA LYS A 4 6.32 7.80 -15.79
C LYS A 4 5.81 9.20 -16.15
N GLY A 5 5.20 9.87 -15.17
CA GLY A 5 4.68 11.24 -15.31
C GLY A 5 3.37 11.37 -16.09
N THR A 6 2.74 10.27 -16.49
CA THR A 6 1.43 10.30 -17.15
C THR A 6 0.28 10.42 -16.14
N LYS A 7 -0.91 10.79 -16.59
CA LYS A 7 -2.12 10.74 -15.73
C LYS A 7 -2.40 9.33 -15.20
N THR A 8 -2.11 8.29 -16.00
CA THR A 8 -2.26 6.89 -15.59
C THR A 8 -1.31 6.54 -14.45
N HIS A 9 -0.07 7.04 -14.46
CA HIS A 9 0.87 6.85 -13.36
C HIS A 9 0.34 7.40 -12.05
N GLU A 10 -0.16 8.64 -12.05
CA GLU A 10 -0.75 9.24 -10.84
C GLU A 10 -2.00 8.51 -10.38
N ASN A 11 -2.84 8.06 -11.32
CA ASN A 11 -4.03 7.26 -10.99
C ASN A 11 -3.65 5.91 -10.35
N LEU A 12 -2.60 5.24 -10.82
CA LEU A 12 -2.11 4.00 -10.22
C LEU A 12 -1.55 4.22 -8.81
N LYS A 13 -0.81 5.31 -8.59
CA LYS A 13 -0.32 5.69 -7.24
C LYS A 13 -1.48 5.93 -6.29
N ALA A 14 -2.50 6.67 -6.73
CA ALA A 14 -3.69 6.96 -5.94
C ALA A 14 -4.50 5.68 -5.64
N ALA A 15 -4.67 4.80 -6.63
CA ALA A 15 -5.35 3.51 -6.44
C ALA A 15 -4.60 2.62 -5.46
N PHE A 16 -3.27 2.45 -5.61
CA PHE A 16 -2.44 1.71 -4.66
C PHE A 16 -2.60 2.23 -3.22
N ALA A 17 -2.56 3.54 -3.02
CA ALA A 17 -2.76 4.15 -1.71
C ALA A 17 -4.18 3.92 -1.16
N GLY A 18 -5.21 3.96 -2.01
CA GLY A 18 -6.59 3.70 -1.64
C GLY A 18 -6.82 2.25 -1.21
N GLU A 19 -6.38 1.29 -2.01
CA GLU A 19 -6.52 -0.13 -1.70
C GLU A 19 -5.71 -0.55 -0.48
N SER A 20 -4.53 0.03 -0.29
CA SER A 20 -3.72 -0.18 0.92
C SER A 20 -4.44 0.32 2.19
N GLN A 21 -5.11 1.48 2.12
CA GLN A 21 -5.91 1.99 3.23
C GLN A 21 -7.18 1.14 3.46
N ALA A 22 -7.82 0.67 2.38
CA ALA A 22 -8.99 -0.21 2.47
C ALA A 22 -8.63 -1.53 3.18
N ASN A 23 -7.54 -2.19 2.76
CA ASN A 23 -7.02 -3.39 3.41
C ASN A 23 -6.86 -3.21 4.93
N ARG A 24 -6.12 -2.17 5.35
CA ARG A 24 -5.84 -1.95 6.78
C ARG A 24 -7.10 -1.66 7.58
N ARG A 25 -8.05 -0.91 7.02
CA ARG A 25 -9.34 -0.65 7.67
C ARG A 25 -10.19 -1.92 7.78
N TYR A 26 -10.24 -2.73 6.74
CA TYR A 26 -11.06 -3.95 6.75
C TYR A 26 -10.52 -5.00 7.70
N LEU A 27 -9.20 -5.14 7.84
CA LEU A 27 -8.61 -5.97 8.89
C LEU A 27 -8.96 -5.46 10.30
N TYR A 28 -8.94 -4.15 10.51
CA TYR A 28 -9.36 -3.55 11.78
C TYR A 28 -10.87 -3.78 12.05
N PHE A 29 -11.72 -3.66 11.04
CA PHE A 29 -13.15 -3.95 11.16
C PHE A 29 -13.43 -5.42 11.43
N ALA A 30 -12.67 -6.34 10.85
CA ALA A 30 -12.74 -7.75 11.18
C ALA A 30 -12.45 -7.98 12.67
N SER A 31 -11.40 -7.37 13.23
CA SER A 31 -11.09 -7.47 14.66
C SER A 31 -12.21 -6.91 15.55
N LYS A 32 -12.87 -5.83 15.12
CA LYS A 32 -14.06 -5.31 15.83
C LYS A 32 -15.22 -6.28 15.79
N ALA A 33 -15.50 -6.88 14.64
CA ALA A 33 -16.56 -7.87 14.47
C ALA A 33 -16.30 -9.14 15.31
N ASP A 34 -15.04 -9.59 15.46
CA ASP A 34 -14.70 -10.69 16.37
C ASP A 34 -15.07 -10.38 17.82
N VAL A 35 -14.74 -9.17 18.30
CA VAL A 35 -15.05 -8.73 19.68
C VAL A 35 -16.56 -8.65 19.92
N GLU A 36 -17.33 -8.31 18.88
CA GLU A 36 -18.79 -8.26 18.91
C GLU A 36 -19.45 -9.63 18.74
N GLY A 37 -18.67 -10.69 18.51
CA GLY A 37 -19.18 -12.05 18.29
C GLY A 37 -19.79 -12.28 16.90
N GLN A 38 -19.55 -11.39 15.94
CA GLN A 38 -20.05 -11.46 14.57
C GLN A 38 -19.09 -12.21 13.65
N ASN A 39 -18.90 -13.52 13.89
CA ASN A 39 -17.87 -14.33 13.23
C ASN A 39 -17.96 -14.32 11.68
N ASP A 40 -19.17 -14.44 11.11
CA ASP A 40 -19.36 -14.44 9.66
C ASP A 40 -19.00 -13.07 9.04
N VAL A 41 -19.33 -11.98 9.72
CA VAL A 41 -18.99 -10.62 9.29
C VAL A 41 -17.48 -10.40 9.35
N ALA A 42 -16.83 -10.89 10.41
CA ALA A 42 -15.38 -10.85 10.52
C ALA A 42 -14.69 -11.64 9.39
N ALA A 43 -15.23 -12.81 9.01
CA ALA A 43 -14.73 -13.59 7.89
C ALA A 43 -14.86 -12.85 6.56
N VAL A 44 -16.00 -12.21 6.30
CA VAL A 44 -16.20 -11.38 5.10
C VAL A 44 -15.20 -10.22 5.05
N PHE A 45 -15.03 -9.47 6.15
CA PHE A 45 -14.05 -8.37 6.17
C PHE A 45 -12.62 -8.82 5.90
N ARG A 46 -12.19 -9.97 6.44
CA ARG A 46 -10.86 -10.53 6.14
C ARG A 46 -10.73 -10.90 4.67
N SER A 47 -11.73 -11.59 4.11
CA SER A 47 -11.74 -11.96 2.70
C SER A 47 -11.70 -10.73 1.78
N THR A 48 -12.45 -9.68 2.11
CA THR A 48 -12.39 -8.41 1.36
C THR A 48 -11.01 -7.78 1.48
N ALA A 49 -10.40 -7.75 2.67
CA ALA A 49 -9.04 -7.22 2.85
C ALA A 49 -7.99 -7.98 2.02
N GLU A 50 -8.11 -9.31 1.91
CA GLU A 50 -7.28 -10.12 1.01
C GLU A 50 -7.50 -9.71 -0.46
N GLY A 51 -8.74 -9.45 -0.86
CA GLY A 51 -9.07 -8.87 -2.17
C GLY A 51 -8.34 -7.56 -2.43
N GLU A 52 -8.38 -6.62 -1.48
CA GLU A 52 -7.68 -5.33 -1.62
C GLU A 52 -6.16 -5.47 -1.63
N THR A 53 -5.61 -6.51 -1.00
CA THR A 53 -4.18 -6.84 -1.14
C THR A 53 -3.87 -7.22 -2.59
N GLY A 54 -4.73 -8.03 -3.21
CA GLY A 54 -4.63 -8.38 -4.62
C GLY A 54 -4.71 -7.15 -5.54
N HIS A 55 -5.66 -6.25 -5.31
CA HIS A 55 -5.79 -5.01 -6.07
C HIS A 55 -4.55 -4.11 -5.91
N ALA A 56 -4.09 -3.88 -4.69
CA ALA A 56 -2.90 -3.08 -4.39
C ALA A 56 -1.64 -3.64 -5.06
N HIS A 57 -1.41 -4.96 -4.96
CA HIS A 57 -0.29 -5.61 -5.63
C HIS A 57 -0.40 -5.53 -7.16
N GLY A 58 -1.60 -5.70 -7.72
CA GLY A 58 -1.83 -5.52 -9.15
C GLY A 58 -1.45 -4.13 -9.63
N HIS A 59 -1.74 -3.07 -8.85
CA HIS A 59 -1.27 -1.71 -9.17
C HIS A 59 0.25 -1.57 -9.05
N LEU A 60 0.87 -2.17 -8.02
CA LEU A 60 2.32 -2.18 -7.86
C LEU A 60 3.04 -2.87 -9.02
N ASP A 61 2.48 -3.94 -9.59
CA ASP A 61 3.09 -4.63 -10.74
C ASP A 61 3.26 -3.70 -11.94
N TYR A 62 2.31 -2.80 -12.21
CA TYR A 62 2.45 -1.78 -13.25
C TYR A 62 3.43 -0.66 -12.85
N LEU A 63 3.39 -0.23 -11.58
CA LEU A 63 4.26 0.82 -11.07
C LEU A 63 5.73 0.38 -10.99
N ALA A 64 6.01 -0.90 -10.80
CA ALA A 64 7.37 -1.45 -10.72
C ALA A 64 8.22 -1.12 -11.95
N ALA A 65 7.60 -0.89 -13.12
CA ALA A 65 8.29 -0.46 -14.33
C ALA A 65 8.86 0.98 -14.25
N VAL A 66 8.39 1.80 -13.30
CA VAL A 66 8.76 3.22 -13.15
C VAL A 66 9.24 3.60 -11.76
N GLY A 67 9.04 2.74 -10.77
CA GLY A 67 9.56 2.88 -9.41
C GLY A 67 8.49 2.66 -8.33
N ASP A 68 8.95 2.63 -7.09
CA ASP A 68 8.15 2.62 -5.90
C ASP A 68 7.25 3.87 -5.84
N PRO A 69 5.93 3.74 -5.61
CA PRO A 69 5.03 4.87 -5.61
C PRO A 69 5.30 5.88 -4.48
N VAL A 70 5.98 5.48 -3.41
CA VAL A 70 6.29 6.32 -2.25
C VAL A 70 7.68 6.95 -2.38
N THR A 71 8.69 6.16 -2.72
CA THR A 71 10.10 6.61 -2.70
C THR A 71 10.67 6.94 -4.07
N GLU A 72 9.97 6.56 -5.14
CA GLU A 72 10.42 6.61 -6.54
C GLU A 72 11.67 5.78 -6.86
N LEU A 73 12.21 5.03 -5.88
CA LEU A 73 13.32 4.12 -6.08
C LEU A 73 12.87 2.85 -6.82
N PRO A 74 13.77 2.11 -7.49
CA PRO A 74 13.38 0.91 -8.22
C PRO A 74 12.75 -0.16 -7.33
N ILE A 75 11.66 -0.76 -7.83
CA ILE A 75 11.15 -2.05 -7.33
C ILE A 75 11.81 -3.15 -8.17
N GLY A 76 12.40 -4.15 -7.50
CA GLY A 76 13.10 -5.21 -8.21
C GLY A 76 13.60 -6.33 -7.29
N LYS A 77 14.89 -6.63 -7.36
CA LYS A 77 15.52 -7.64 -6.50
C LYS A 77 15.47 -7.18 -5.05
N THR A 78 15.57 -8.12 -4.11
CA THR A 78 15.53 -7.84 -2.67
C THR A 78 16.46 -6.71 -2.22
N ARG A 79 17.65 -6.56 -2.82
CA ARG A 79 18.57 -5.45 -2.49
C ARG A 79 18.05 -4.07 -2.92
N GLU A 80 17.30 -3.98 -4.00
CA GLU A 80 16.64 -2.74 -4.46
C GLU A 80 15.46 -2.43 -3.55
N ASN A 81 14.64 -3.44 -3.24
CA ASN A 81 13.49 -3.28 -2.33
C ASN A 81 13.94 -2.84 -0.93
N LEU A 82 15.06 -3.37 -0.41
CA LEU A 82 15.65 -2.93 0.85
C LEU A 82 16.09 -1.45 0.80
N LYS A 83 16.65 -0.99 -0.32
CA LYS A 83 17.00 0.44 -0.48
C LYS A 83 15.76 1.32 -0.49
N SER A 84 14.69 0.89 -1.16
CA SER A 84 13.41 1.61 -1.13
C SER A 84 12.88 1.71 0.30
N ALA A 85 12.79 0.59 1.02
CA ALA A 85 12.31 0.57 2.39
C ALA A 85 13.14 1.47 3.32
N ILE A 86 14.48 1.40 3.25
CA ILE A 86 15.36 2.26 4.05
C ILE A 86 15.13 3.74 3.75
N ALA A 87 14.95 4.11 2.48
CA ALA A 87 14.71 5.49 2.10
C ALA A 87 13.35 6.00 2.62
N GLY A 88 12.30 5.19 2.52
CA GLY A 88 10.97 5.50 3.03
C GLY A 88 11.00 5.71 4.54
N GLU A 89 11.47 4.72 5.30
CA GLU A 89 11.60 4.79 6.76
C GLU A 89 12.48 5.97 7.20
N THR A 90 13.56 6.25 6.45
CA THR A 90 14.44 7.39 6.75
C THR A 90 13.69 8.71 6.66
N HIS A 91 12.98 8.93 5.55
CA HIS A 91 12.17 10.13 5.38
C HIS A 91 11.09 10.25 6.46
N GLU A 92 10.47 9.14 6.86
CA GLU A 92 9.47 9.13 7.91
C GLU A 92 10.04 9.64 9.25
N TYR A 93 11.19 9.10 9.69
CA TYR A 93 11.75 9.47 11.00
C TYR A 93 12.53 10.79 11.00
N THR A 94 13.13 11.21 9.88
CA THR A 94 13.91 12.47 9.82
C THR A 94 13.07 13.68 9.51
N ASP A 95 12.02 13.53 8.69
CA ASP A 95 11.27 14.67 8.15
C ASP A 95 9.78 14.59 8.49
N MET A 96 9.11 13.49 8.11
CA MET A 96 7.64 13.41 8.19
C MET A 96 7.13 13.53 9.63
N TYR A 97 7.55 12.62 10.52
CA TYR A 97 7.08 12.61 11.91
C TYR A 97 7.58 13.81 12.73
N PRO A 98 8.86 14.24 12.63
CA PRO A 98 9.29 15.48 13.29
C PRO A 98 8.52 16.72 12.83
N GLY A 99 8.11 16.79 11.56
CA GLY A 99 7.29 17.89 11.02
C GLY A 99 5.83 17.89 11.48
N MET A 100 5.37 16.85 12.19
CA MET A 100 4.02 16.74 12.75
C MET A 100 3.94 17.17 14.23
N ALA A 101 5.05 17.52 14.86
CA ALA A 101 5.14 17.91 16.26
C ALA A 101 5.06 19.43 16.48
#